data_AF-A0A706EPD1-F1
#
_entry.id   AF-A0A706EPD1-F1
#
_cell.length_a   1.000
_cell.length_b   1.000
_cell.length_c   1.000
_cell.angle_alpha   90.00
_cell.angle_beta   90.00
_cell.angle_gamma   90.00
#
_symmetry.space_group_name_H-M   'P 1'
#
loop_
_entity.id
_entity.type
_entity.pdbx_description
1 polymer ?
#
loop_
_entity_poly.entity_id
_entity_poly.type
_entity_poly.pdbx_seq_one_letter_code
_entity_poly.pdbx_strand_id
1 'polypeptide(L)'
;MTLTNAQIYTLRRLNTGTLYLMQGNGKKGMEQRPDCLSTLGYFPVNAPSLPPLFRLGLIEFTLKSGLEQSCFYRVRLTGRGQELATTAVISVG
;
A
#
# COMPACT_ATOMS: atom_id res chain seq x y z
N MET A 1 -2.29 18.97 -3.06
CA MET A 1 -1.23 17.94 -3.19
C MET A 1 -1.63 16.99 -4.30
N THR A 2 -0.75 16.78 -5.28
CA THR A 2 -1.03 15.92 -6.43
C THR A 2 -0.33 14.58 -6.21
N LEU A 3 -1.08 13.48 -6.26
CA LEU A 3 -0.49 12.13 -6.20
C LEU A 3 0.17 11.80 -7.54
N THR A 4 1.26 11.04 -7.50
CA THR A 4 1.87 10.51 -8.73
C THR A 4 1.04 9.37 -9.29
N ASN A 5 1.17 9.09 -10.59
CA ASN A 5 0.50 7.95 -11.23
C ASN A 5 0.82 6.61 -10.52
N ALA A 6 2.06 6.44 -10.05
CA ALA A 6 2.46 5.25 -9.30
C ALA A 6 1.74 5.14 -7.93
N GLN A 7 1.53 6.26 -7.24
CA GLN A 7 0.77 6.28 -5.98
C GLN A 7 -0.71 5.99 -6.21
N ILE A 8 -1.31 6.58 -7.26
CA ILE A 8 -2.70 6.30 -7.66
C ILE A 8 -2.86 4.82 -8.02
N TYR A 9 -1.90 4.26 -8.75
CA TYR A 9 -1.90 2.84 -9.10
C TYR A 9 -1.83 1.93 -7.86
N THR A 10 -0.95 2.26 -6.89
CA THR A 10 -0.88 1.54 -5.61
C THR A 10 -2.21 1.61 -4.86
N LEU A 11 -2.86 2.78 -4.77
CA LEU A 11 -4.17 2.93 -4.12
C LEU A 11 -5.24 2.04 -4.78
N ARG A 12 -5.30 2.05 -6.12
CA ARG A 12 -6.25 1.21 -6.88
C ARG A 12 -6.04 -0.26 -6.62
N ARG A 13 -4.79 -0.73 -6.64
CA ARG A 13 -4.47 -2.13 -6.38
C ARG A 13 -4.83 -2.56 -4.96
N LEU A 14 -4.59 -1.70 -3.98
CA LEU A 14 -4.99 -1.94 -2.60
C LEU A 14 -6.52 -2.01 -2.49
N ASN A 15 -7.24 -1.18 -3.25
CA ASN A 15 -8.71 -1.22 -3.33
C ASN A 15 -9.24 -2.53 -3.95
N THR A 16 -8.54 -3.10 -4.95
CA THR A 16 -8.90 -4.39 -5.55
C THR A 16 -8.54 -5.60 -4.67
N GLY A 17 -7.93 -5.38 -3.50
CA GLY A 17 -7.54 -6.45 -2.57
C GLY A 17 -6.11 -6.95 -2.72
N THR A 18 -5.24 -6.26 -3.49
CA THR A 18 -3.81 -6.57 -3.47
C THR A 18 -3.27 -6.38 -2.05
N LEU A 19 -2.57 -7.41 -1.55
CA LEU A 19 -1.98 -7.37 -0.23
C LEU A 19 -0.70 -6.53 -0.23
N TYR A 20 -0.67 -5.55 0.66
CA TYR A 20 0.48 -4.72 0.93
C TYR A 20 0.87 -4.81 2.40
N LEU A 21 2.17 -4.85 2.66
CA LEU A 21 2.76 -4.79 3.98
C LEU A 21 3.58 -3.51 4.12
N MET A 22 3.62 -2.96 5.32
CA MET A 22 4.47 -1.84 5.66
C MET A 22 5.21 -2.13 6.94
N GLN A 23 6.46 -1.72 7.01
CA GLN A 23 7.28 -1.85 8.21
C GLN A 23 6.67 -1.00 9.34
N GLY A 24 6.71 -1.45 10.59
CA GLY A 24 6.07 -0.77 11.73
C GLY A 24 6.53 0.67 11.93
N ASN A 25 7.75 1.01 11.50
CA ASN A 25 8.25 2.40 11.48
C ASN A 25 7.72 3.27 10.31
N GLY A 26 6.90 2.72 9.40
CA GLY A 26 6.34 3.40 8.24
C GLY A 26 7.32 3.74 7.12
N LYS A 27 8.58 3.26 7.16
CA LYS A 27 9.65 3.66 6.23
C LYS A 27 9.78 2.75 5.02
N LYS A 28 9.37 1.49 5.10
CA LYS A 28 9.47 0.50 4.02
C LYS A 28 8.12 -0.15 3.74
N GLY A 29 7.84 -0.39 2.47
CA GLY A 29 6.60 -0.99 2.01
C GLY A 29 6.87 -2.14 1.05
N MET A 30 6.02 -3.16 1.06
CA MET A 30 6.12 -4.32 0.19
C MET A 30 4.76 -4.69 -0.38
N GLU A 31 4.72 -4.97 -1.66
CA GLU A 31 3.61 -5.64 -2.32
C GLU A 31 3.80 -7.15 -2.21
N GLN A 32 2.75 -7.86 -1.79
CA GLN A 32 2.74 -9.32 -1.82
C GLN A 32 2.18 -9.76 -3.17
N ARG A 33 3.07 -9.99 -4.15
CA ARG A 33 2.65 -10.52 -5.46
C ARG A 33 2.41 -12.02 -5.35
N PRO A 34 1.32 -12.56 -5.92
CA PRO A 34 1.18 -14.00 -6.05
C PRO A 34 2.40 -14.55 -6.79
N ASP A 35 3.02 -15.58 -6.24
CA ASP A 35 4.07 -16.30 -6.95
C ASP A 35 3.44 -17.15 -8.06
N CYS A 36 3.84 -16.91 -9.31
CA CYS A 36 3.33 -17.68 -10.45
C CYS A 36 3.82 -19.14 -10.45
N LEU A 37 4.87 -19.43 -9.69
CA LEU A 37 5.56 -20.73 -9.65
C LEU A 37 5.20 -21.55 -8.40
N SER A 38 4.52 -20.97 -7.41
CA SER A 38 4.01 -21.70 -6.25
C SER A 38 2.59 -21.29 -5.91
N THR A 39 1.71 -22.29 -5.75
CA THR A 39 0.29 -22.12 -5.41
C THR A 39 0.04 -21.54 -4.01
N LEU A 40 1.09 -21.34 -3.21
CA LEU A 40 1.02 -20.99 -1.78
C LEU A 40 1.91 -19.78 -1.41
N GLY A 41 2.72 -19.26 -2.35
CA GLY A 41 3.73 -18.25 -2.07
C GLY A 41 3.35 -16.84 -2.50
N TYR A 42 3.85 -15.85 -1.76
CA TYR A 42 3.91 -14.46 -2.22
C TYR A 42 5.37 -14.07 -2.43
N PHE A 43 5.66 -13.38 -3.54
CA PHE A 43 6.94 -12.74 -3.77
C PHE A 43 6.87 -11.28 -3.30
N PRO A 44 7.63 -10.90 -2.25
CA PRO A 44 7.60 -9.55 -1.73
C PRO A 44 8.36 -8.60 -2.66
N VAL A 45 7.65 -7.64 -3.25
CA VAL A 45 8.23 -6.60 -4.12
C VAL A 45 8.26 -5.27 -3.39
N ASN A 46 9.39 -4.54 -3.44
CA ASN A 46 9.48 -3.22 -2.83
C ASN A 46 8.41 -2.26 -3.40
N ALA A 47 7.66 -1.60 -2.51
CA ALA A 47 6.59 -0.68 -2.85
C ALA A 47 6.89 0.72 -2.26
N PRO A 48 7.72 1.54 -2.93
CA PRO A 48 8.13 2.86 -2.43
C PRO A 48 6.99 3.88 -2.35
N SER A 49 5.85 3.60 -2.97
CA SER A 49 4.63 4.40 -2.85
C SER A 49 3.97 4.31 -1.47
N LEU A 50 4.20 3.26 -0.68
CA LEU A 50 3.50 3.08 0.61
C LEU A 50 3.89 4.13 1.66
N PRO A 51 5.18 4.38 1.98
CA PRO A 51 5.55 5.40 2.97
C PRO A 51 4.94 6.80 2.73
N PRO A 52 4.95 7.37 1.51
CA PRO A 52 4.29 8.65 1.28
C PRO A 52 2.77 8.55 1.41
N LEU A 53 2.13 7.48 0.91
CA LEU A 53 0.67 7.30 1.09
C LEU A 53 0.26 7.21 2.56
N PHE A 54 1.09 6.58 3.39
CA PHE A 54 0.90 6.51 4.84
C PHE A 54 1.03 7.89 5.50
N ARG A 55 2.10 8.64 5.18
CA ARG A 55 2.27 10.01 5.68
C ARG A 55 1.13 10.95 5.28
N LEU A 56 0.50 10.70 4.12
CA LEU A 56 -0.65 11.44 3.64
C LEU A 56 -1.99 11.01 4.28
N GLY A 57 -1.99 9.98 5.14
CA GLY A 57 -3.19 9.46 5.79
C GLY A 57 -4.15 8.74 4.82
N LEU A 58 -3.65 8.25 3.69
CA LEU A 58 -4.45 7.54 2.68
C LEU A 58 -4.48 6.03 2.93
N ILE A 59 -3.50 5.53 3.67
CA ILE A 59 -3.44 4.16 4.17
C ILE A 59 -3.13 4.17 5.66
N GLU A 60 -3.52 3.11 6.34
CA GLU A 60 -3.24 2.88 7.75
C GLU A 60 -2.91 1.41 8.02
N PHE A 61 -2.26 1.13 9.14
CA PHE A 61 -2.07 -0.24 9.60
C PHE A 61 -3.41 -0.86 9.98
N THR A 62 -3.62 -2.12 9.63
CA THR A 62 -4.79 -2.89 10.09
C THR A 62 -4.70 -3.16 11.60
N LEU A 63 -3.47 -3.30 12.12
CA LEU A 63 -3.21 -3.46 13.55
C LEU A 63 -3.17 -2.08 14.24
N LYS A 64 -3.92 -1.93 15.33
CA LYS A 64 -4.11 -0.63 16.01
C LYS A 64 -3.03 -0.29 17.05
N SER A 65 -2.29 -1.27 17.56
CA SER A 65 -1.26 -1.08 18.60
C SER A 65 -0.23 -2.21 18.57
N GLY A 66 0.91 -2.04 19.24
CA GLY A 66 1.96 -3.07 19.33
C GLY A 66 2.74 -3.29 18.02
N LEU A 67 2.94 -2.23 17.24
CA LEU A 67 3.75 -2.28 16.02
C LEU A 67 5.23 -2.24 16.38
N GLU A 68 5.91 -3.37 16.25
CA GLU A 68 7.36 -3.47 16.35
C GLU A 68 8.02 -2.82 15.13
N GLN A 69 9.02 -1.97 15.38
CA GLN A 69 9.58 -1.09 14.34
C GLN A 69 10.21 -1.83 13.16
N SER A 70 10.73 -3.04 13.39
CA SER A 70 11.41 -3.86 12.38
C SER A 70 10.47 -4.77 11.60
N CYS A 71 9.28 -5.08 12.15
CA CYS A 71 8.33 -6.03 11.59
C CYS A 71 7.44 -5.40 10.51
N PHE A 72 6.89 -6.24 9.63
CA PHE A 72 5.99 -5.84 8.56
C PHE A 72 4.54 -6.21 8.89
N TYR A 73 3.63 -5.25 8.68
CA TYR A 73 2.22 -5.36 9.03
C TYR A 73 1.34 -5.01 7.84
N ARG A 74 0.16 -5.65 7.79
CA ARG A 74 -0.84 -5.35 6.76
C ARG A 74 -1.33 -3.92 6.89
N VAL A 75 -1.52 -3.29 5.73
CA VAL A 75 -2.12 -1.97 5.61
C VAL A 75 -3.45 -2.05 4.86
N ARG A 76 -4.31 -1.06 5.11
CA ARG A 76 -5.60 -0.88 4.42
C ARG A 76 -5.79 0.57 4.01
N LEU A 77 -6.67 0.81 3.05
CA LEU A 77 -7.08 2.18 2.69
C LEU A 77 -7.86 2.81 3.85
N THR A 78 -7.63 4.09 4.09
CA THR A 78 -8.56 4.92 4.87
C THR A 78 -9.75 5.31 3.99
N GLY A 79 -10.81 5.89 4.56
CA GLY A 79 -11.96 6.38 3.76
C GLY A 79 -11.54 7.36 2.66
N ARG A 80 -10.62 8.28 2.99
CA ARG A 80 -10.03 9.21 2.01
C ARG A 80 -9.18 8.49 0.95
N GLY A 81 -8.47 7.43 1.34
CA GLY A 81 -7.72 6.59 0.39
C GLY A 81 -8.62 5.87 -0.61
N GLN A 82 -9.78 5.37 -0.17
CA GLN A 82 -10.77 4.71 -1.03
C GLN A 82 -11.40 5.66 -2.04
N GLU A 83 -11.76 6.88 -1.58
CA GLU A 83 -12.30 7.91 -2.46
C GLU A 83 -11.29 8.25 -3.57
N LEU A 84 -10.04 8.53 -3.21
CA LEU A 84 -8.99 8.84 -4.19
C LEU A 84 -8.63 7.67 -5.10
N ALA A 85 -8.69 6.43 -4.61
CA ALA A 85 -8.49 5.25 -5.46
C ALA A 85 -9.51 5.21 -6.62
N THR A 86 -10.73 5.69 -6.36
CA THR A 86 -11.84 5.66 -7.32
C THR A 86 -11.87 6.89 -8.22
N THR A 87 -11.62 8.08 -7.66
CA THR A 87 -11.83 9.36 -8.35
C THR A 87 -10.58 9.93 -9.00
N ALA A 88 -9.37 9.54 -8.56
CA ALA A 88 -8.15 10.14 -9.07
C ALA A 88 -7.94 9.81 -10.56
N VAL A 89 -7.75 10.85 -11.36
CA VAL A 89 -7.40 10.74 -12.78
C VAL A 89 -5.91 10.53 -12.91
N ILE A 90 -5.51 9.52 -13.68
CA ILE A 90 -4.10 9.30 -14.04
C ILE A 90 -3.75 10.33 -15.11
N SER A 91 -2.75 11.17 -14.86
CA SER A 91 -2.30 12.14 -15.85
C SER A 91 -1.53 11.41 -16.94
N VAL A 92 -2.01 11.46 -18.18
CA VAL A 92 -1.24 10.97 -19.34
C VAL A 92 -0.19 12.03 -19.62
N GLY A 93 1.08 11.70 -19.36
CA GLY A 93 2.22 12.56 -19.66
C GLY A 93 2.54 12.58 -21.14
#